data_AF-A0A442R2I0-F1
#
_entry.id   AF-A0A442R2I0-F1
#
_cell.length_a   1.000
_cell.length_b   1.000
_cell.length_c   1.000
_cell.angle_alpha   90.00
_cell.angle_beta   90.00
_cell.angle_gamma   90.00
#
_symmetry.space_group_name_H-M   'P 1'
#
loop_
_entity.id
_entity.type
_entity.pdbx_description
1 polymer ?
#
loop_
_entity_poly.entity_id
_entity_poly.type
_entity_poly.pdbx_seq_one_letter_code
_entity_poly.pdbx_strand_id
1 'polypeptide(L)'
;MKFLAAIFSRQGFAILLLSAVLAACTAVVVDEGPGYRPPRPGPQFCTKQYDPVCARRGGDRQTFANACLAERAGYRIIRDGQCRDGGGGGDEEQTFCTREYAPVCARRRGDLRTFPNACEARAADYRIVEDGPC
;
A
#
# COMPACT_ATOMS: atom_id res chain seq x y z
N MET A 1 -55.14 23.87 46.97
CA MET A 1 -54.61 22.56 46.53
C MET A 1 -54.80 22.25 45.03
N LYS A 2 -55.43 23.11 44.20
CA LYS A 2 -55.64 22.83 42.76
C LYS A 2 -54.49 23.26 41.82
N PHE A 3 -53.53 24.05 42.31
CA PHE A 3 -52.40 24.54 41.49
C PHE A 3 -51.28 23.51 41.27
N LEU A 4 -51.11 22.55 42.18
CA LEU A 4 -50.04 21.55 42.07
C LEU A 4 -50.33 20.54 40.95
N ALA A 5 -51.58 20.13 40.76
CA ALA A 5 -51.96 19.14 39.73
C ALA A 5 -51.76 19.64 38.29
N ALA A 6 -51.99 20.94 38.01
CA ALA A 6 -51.77 21.51 36.68
C ALA A 6 -50.28 21.65 36.33
N ILE A 7 -49.44 21.88 37.34
CA ILE A 7 -47.98 21.95 37.18
C ILE A 7 -47.41 20.55 36.89
N PHE A 8 -47.84 19.52 37.63
CA PHE A 8 -47.46 18.13 37.34
C PHE A 8 -47.93 17.68 35.95
N SER A 9 -49.10 18.13 35.50
CA SER A 9 -49.63 17.85 34.14
C SER A 9 -48.80 18.52 33.03
N ARG A 10 -48.41 19.80 33.18
CA ARG A 10 -47.55 20.50 32.20
C ARG A 10 -46.13 19.94 32.17
N GLN A 11 -45.55 19.66 33.33
CA GLN A 11 -44.20 19.11 33.43
C GLN A 11 -44.17 17.67 32.90
N GLY A 12 -45.20 16.87 33.18
CA GLY A 12 -45.35 15.51 32.63
C GLY A 12 -45.44 15.49 31.10
N PHE A 13 -46.19 16.42 30.51
CA PHE A 13 -46.24 16.56 29.05
C PHE A 13 -44.91 17.02 28.47
N ALA A 14 -44.22 17.95 29.12
CA ALA A 14 -42.90 18.41 28.69
C ALA A 14 -41.86 17.29 28.76
N ILE A 15 -41.87 16.47 29.83
CA ILE A 15 -40.98 15.32 30.00
C ILE A 15 -41.29 14.24 28.97
N LEU A 16 -42.58 13.93 28.72
CA LEU A 16 -42.99 12.97 27.69
C LEU A 16 -42.59 13.43 26.29
N LEU A 17 -42.82 14.69 25.95
CA LEU A 17 -42.39 15.27 24.68
C LEU A 17 -40.87 15.24 24.53
N LEU A 18 -40.12 15.62 25.56
CA LEU A 18 -38.66 15.58 25.54
C LEU A 18 -38.12 14.14 25.40
N SER A 19 -38.75 13.18 26.07
CA SER A 19 -38.40 11.76 25.96
C SER A 19 -38.68 11.20 24.56
N ALA A 20 -39.77 11.62 23.92
CA ALA A 20 -40.10 11.25 22.55
C ALA A 20 -39.12 11.87 21.54
N VAL A 21 -38.69 13.13 21.76
CA VAL A 21 -37.68 13.80 20.94
C VAL A 21 -36.32 13.13 21.07
N LEU A 22 -35.90 12.74 22.29
CA LEU A 22 -34.65 12.01 22.52
C LEU A 22 -34.67 10.60 21.92
N ALA A 23 -35.82 9.91 21.92
CA ALA A 23 -35.98 8.60 21.30
C ALA A 23 -35.97 8.65 19.76
N ALA A 24 -36.30 9.80 19.15
CA ALA A 24 -36.30 9.98 17.70
C ALA A 24 -34.88 10.11 17.09
N CYS A 25 -33.83 10.18 17.91
CA CYS A 25 -32.45 10.34 17.45
C CYS A 25 -31.70 9.02 17.13
N THR A 26 -32.37 7.86 17.07
CA THR A 26 -31.72 6.64 16.58
C THR A 26 -31.61 6.71 15.06
N ALA A 27 -30.58 7.41 14.57
CA ALA A 27 -30.12 7.24 13.20
C ALA A 27 -29.84 5.74 13.02
N VAL A 28 -30.63 5.09 12.15
CA VAL A 28 -30.29 3.75 11.67
C VAL A 28 -29.02 3.95 10.87
N VAL A 29 -27.88 3.70 11.52
CA VAL A 29 -26.61 3.61 10.83
C VAL A 29 -26.75 2.37 9.96
N VAL A 30 -27.11 2.56 8.69
CA VAL A 30 -26.95 1.50 7.70
C VAL A 30 -25.44 1.36 7.58
N ASP A 31 -24.89 0.42 8.34
CA ASP A 31 -23.50 0.00 8.19
C ASP A 31 -23.43 -0.66 6.81
N GLU A 32 -23.23 0.17 5.77
CA GLU A 32 -22.79 -0.31 4.47
C GLU A 32 -21.39 -0.88 4.68
N GLY A 33 -21.35 -2.13 5.15
CA GLY A 33 -20.12 -2.89 5.28
C GLY A 33 -19.34 -2.85 3.96
N PRO A 34 -18.01 -3.09 4.00
CA PRO A 34 -17.15 -2.95 2.82
C PRO A 34 -17.73 -3.76 1.66
N GLY A 35 -18.21 -3.06 0.64
CA GLY A 35 -18.99 -3.65 -0.45
C GLY A 35 -18.33 -4.92 -0.98
N TYR A 36 -19.00 -6.05 -0.79
CA TYR A 36 -18.54 -7.33 -1.33
C TYR A 36 -18.60 -7.24 -2.86
N ARG A 37 -17.45 -6.99 -3.49
CA ARG A 37 -17.32 -7.10 -4.93
C ARG A 37 -16.98 -8.57 -5.23
N PRO A 38 -17.89 -9.37 -5.81
CA PRO A 38 -17.58 -10.74 -6.15
C PRO A 38 -16.36 -10.78 -7.09
N PRO A 39 -15.45 -11.75 -6.94
CA PRO A 39 -14.35 -11.94 -7.87
C PRO A 39 -14.92 -12.08 -9.28
N ARG A 40 -14.47 -11.25 -10.23
CA ARG A 40 -14.80 -11.47 -11.64
C ARG A 40 -14.19 -12.80 -12.06
N PRO A 41 -14.92 -13.70 -12.74
CA PRO A 41 -14.33 -14.89 -13.33
C PRO A 41 -13.16 -14.47 -14.23
N GLY A 42 -11.95 -14.89 -13.87
CA GLY A 42 -10.76 -14.62 -14.67
C GLY A 42 -10.74 -15.49 -15.93
N PRO A 43 -9.88 -15.15 -16.92
CA PRO A 43 -9.70 -15.99 -18.10
C PRO A 43 -9.24 -17.40 -17.71
N GLN A 44 -9.91 -18.43 -18.24
CA GLN A 44 -9.59 -19.83 -17.96
C GLN A 44 -8.30 -20.29 -18.68
N PHE A 45 -8.04 -19.70 -19.85
CA PHE A 45 -6.90 -20.02 -20.70
C PHE A 45 -6.14 -18.74 -21.05
N CYS A 46 -4.81 -18.84 -21.02
CA CYS A 46 -3.91 -17.77 -21.42
C CYS A 46 -2.97 -18.25 -22.52
N THR A 47 -2.70 -17.38 -23.48
CA THR A 47 -1.65 -17.60 -24.47
C THR A 47 -0.28 -17.56 -23.78
N LYS A 48 0.72 -18.17 -24.43
CA LYS A 48 2.13 -18.09 -24.02
C LYS A 48 2.84 -16.86 -24.59
N GLN A 49 2.08 -15.87 -25.08
CA GLN A 49 2.62 -14.62 -25.59
C GLN A 49 3.32 -13.86 -24.44
N TYR A 50 4.49 -13.30 -24.73
CA TYR A 50 5.25 -12.52 -23.75
C TYR A 50 5.10 -11.03 -24.04
N ASP A 51 4.15 -10.40 -23.34
CA ASP A 51 3.87 -8.95 -23.37
C ASP A 51 3.75 -8.46 -21.92
N PRO A 52 4.89 -8.23 -21.23
CA PRO A 52 4.92 -8.15 -19.78
C PRO A 52 4.12 -6.95 -19.26
N VAL A 53 3.45 -7.14 -18.14
CA VAL A 53 2.68 -6.09 -17.46
C VAL A 53 3.03 -6.05 -15.98
N CYS A 54 2.91 -4.87 -15.41
CA CYS A 54 3.04 -4.66 -13.98
C CYS A 54 1.65 -4.56 -13.37
N ALA A 55 1.38 -5.41 -12.37
CA ALA A 55 0.06 -5.50 -11.74
C ALA A 55 0.17 -5.49 -10.22
N ARG A 56 -0.93 -5.12 -9.54
CA ARG A 56 -1.01 -5.00 -8.07
C ARG A 56 -2.25 -5.69 -7.51
N ARG A 57 -2.12 -6.32 -6.35
CA ARG A 57 -3.21 -6.84 -5.53
C ARG A 57 -2.97 -6.44 -4.08
N GLY A 58 -3.83 -5.57 -3.52
CA GLY A 58 -3.59 -5.02 -2.19
C GLY A 58 -2.28 -4.21 -2.15
N GLY A 59 -1.38 -4.58 -1.23
CA GLY A 59 -0.03 -4.00 -1.13
C GLY A 59 1.02 -4.64 -2.06
N ASP A 60 0.70 -5.77 -2.69
CA ASP A 60 1.66 -6.55 -3.46
C ASP A 60 1.71 -6.10 -4.91
N ARG A 61 2.91 -5.91 -5.45
CA ARG A 61 3.17 -5.53 -6.84
C ARG A 61 4.04 -6.60 -7.49
N GLN A 62 3.67 -7.04 -8.69
CA GLN A 62 4.37 -8.12 -9.39
C GLN A 62 4.30 -7.95 -10.92
N THR A 63 5.39 -8.35 -11.59
CA THR A 63 5.48 -8.48 -13.04
C THR A 63 4.84 -9.80 -13.50
N PHE A 64 3.94 -9.73 -14.47
CA PHE A 64 3.38 -10.90 -15.15
C PHE A 64 3.86 -10.94 -16.60
N ALA A 65 4.06 -12.15 -17.13
CA ALA A 65 4.51 -12.34 -18.52
C ALA A 65 3.51 -11.83 -19.57
N ASN A 66 2.23 -11.76 -19.23
CA ASN A 66 1.21 -11.07 -20.00
C ASN A 66 -0.01 -10.67 -19.15
N ALA A 67 -0.88 -9.83 -19.73
CA ALA A 67 -2.11 -9.35 -19.11
C ALA A 67 -3.06 -10.48 -18.66
N CYS A 68 -3.22 -11.52 -19.48
CA CYS A 68 -4.09 -12.65 -19.15
C CYS A 68 -3.65 -13.36 -17.87
N LEU A 69 -2.34 -13.59 -17.70
CA LEU A 69 -1.79 -14.21 -16.50
C LEU A 69 -2.01 -13.33 -15.26
N ALA A 70 -1.88 -12.01 -15.38
CA ALA A 70 -2.17 -11.07 -14.29
C ALA A 70 -3.64 -11.13 -13.86
N GLU A 71 -4.56 -11.12 -14.83
CA GLU A 71 -6.01 -11.17 -14.57
C GLU A 71 -6.43 -12.51 -13.96
N ARG A 72 -5.90 -13.62 -14.49
CA ARG A 72 -6.14 -14.97 -13.94
C ARG A 72 -5.66 -15.08 -12.49
N ALA A 73 -4.56 -14.42 -12.15
CA ALA A 73 -4.03 -14.35 -10.79
C ALA A 73 -4.79 -13.35 -9.88
N GLY A 74 -5.78 -12.62 -10.40
CA GLY A 74 -6.54 -11.64 -9.65
C GLY A 74 -5.80 -10.33 -9.36
N TYR A 75 -4.75 -10.04 -10.12
CA TYR A 75 -4.03 -8.77 -10.03
C TYR A 75 -4.64 -7.73 -10.95
N ARG A 76 -4.65 -6.47 -10.51
CA ARG A 76 -5.04 -5.33 -11.35
C ARG A 76 -3.81 -4.75 -12.04
N ILE A 77 -3.80 -4.74 -13.36
CA ILE A 77 -2.74 -4.13 -14.15
C ILE A 77 -2.67 -2.62 -13.85
N ILE A 78 -1.48 -2.13 -13.53
CA ILE A 78 -1.22 -0.72 -13.23
C ILE A 78 -0.42 -0.02 -14.33
N ARG A 79 0.35 -0.77 -15.13
CA ARG A 79 1.14 -0.24 -16.25
C ARG A 79 1.60 -1.37 -17.18
N ASP A 80 1.78 -1.05 -18.45
CA ASP A 80 2.49 -1.91 -19.40
C ASP A 80 3.99 -1.99 -19.08
N GLY A 81 4.59 -3.12 -19.43
CA GLY A 81 5.96 -3.46 -19.08
C GLY A 81 6.10 -3.92 -17.63
N GLN A 82 7.29 -4.41 -17.29
CA GLN A 82 7.60 -4.99 -15.98
C GLN A 82 7.47 -3.96 -14.85
N CYS A 83 7.27 -4.43 -13.61
CA CYS A 83 7.28 -3.54 -12.45
C CYS A 83 8.66 -2.89 -12.29
N ARG A 84 8.64 -1.55 -12.22
CA ARG A 84 9.79 -0.77 -11.79
C ARG A 84 9.74 -0.76 -10.27
N ASP A 85 10.08 -1.87 -9.64
CA ASP A 85 10.48 -1.80 -8.26
C ASP A 85 11.80 -1.00 -8.24
N GLY A 86 12.10 -0.28 -7.17
CA GLY A 86 13.30 0.58 -7.07
C GLY A 86 14.63 -0.18 -7.10
N GLY A 87 14.65 -1.37 -7.68
CA GLY A 87 15.78 -2.25 -7.98
C GLY A 87 15.27 -3.19 -9.06
N GLY A 88 15.54 -2.86 -10.32
CA GLY A 88 15.34 -3.80 -11.41
C GLY A 88 16.35 -4.93 -11.25
N GLY A 89 15.90 -6.17 -11.43
CA GLY A 89 16.75 -7.35 -11.39
C GLY A 89 16.85 -7.91 -9.99
N GLY A 90 15.95 -8.85 -9.69
CA GLY A 90 16.26 -9.90 -8.74
C GLY A 90 17.32 -10.78 -9.35
N ASP A 91 18.54 -10.29 -9.34
CA ASP A 91 19.74 -11.09 -9.40
C ASP A 91 20.49 -10.61 -8.16
N GLU A 92 20.79 -11.50 -7.24
CA GLU A 92 22.10 -11.45 -6.62
C GLU A 92 23.10 -11.61 -7.78
N GLU A 93 23.22 -10.58 -8.62
CA GLU A 93 24.26 -10.47 -9.60
C GLU A 93 25.48 -10.28 -8.73
N GLN A 94 26.12 -11.42 -8.42
CA GLN A 94 27.39 -11.50 -7.74
C GLN A 94 28.30 -10.54 -8.49
N THR A 95 28.35 -9.30 -8.01
CA THR A 95 29.01 -8.22 -8.71
C THR A 95 30.48 -8.52 -8.49
N PHE A 96 31.14 -9.04 -9.53
CA PHE A 96 32.54 -9.38 -9.47
C PHE A 96 33.36 -8.10 -9.46
N CYS A 97 33.74 -7.64 -8.27
CA CYS A 97 34.65 -6.52 -8.12
C CYS A 97 36.10 -6.99 -8.20
N THR A 98 36.92 -6.21 -8.90
CA THR A 98 38.37 -6.37 -8.82
C THR A 98 38.84 -6.01 -7.42
N ARG A 99 40.01 -6.52 -7.01
CA ARG A 99 40.67 -6.10 -5.76
C ARG A 99 41.50 -4.82 -5.91
N GLU A 100 41.12 -3.97 -6.86
CA GLU A 100 41.74 -2.66 -7.01
C GLU A 100 41.42 -1.80 -5.80
N TYR A 101 42.42 -1.11 -5.28
CA TYR A 101 42.26 -0.21 -4.15
C TYR A 101 42.24 1.24 -4.65
N ALA A 102 41.04 1.80 -4.74
CA ALA A 102 40.74 3.17 -5.15
C ALA A 102 39.58 3.67 -4.28
N PRO A 103 39.86 4.04 -3.02
CA PRO A 103 38.83 4.16 -1.99
C PRO A 103 37.83 5.27 -2.30
N VAL A 104 36.58 5.07 -1.89
CA VAL A 104 35.49 6.04 -2.07
C VAL A 104 34.67 6.18 -0.79
N CYS A 105 34.16 7.39 -0.56
CA CYS A 105 33.24 7.69 0.53
C CYS A 105 31.82 7.57 0.00
N ALA A 106 31.04 6.65 0.57
CA ALA A 106 29.71 6.36 0.08
C ALA A 106 28.67 6.40 1.22
N ARG A 107 27.43 6.73 0.87
CA ARG A 107 26.32 6.92 1.80
C ARG A 107 25.17 5.96 1.54
N ARG A 108 24.60 5.39 2.60
CA ARG A 108 23.34 4.63 2.57
C ARG A 108 22.53 4.93 3.82
N ARG A 109 21.28 5.40 3.64
CA ARG A 109 20.32 5.67 4.74
C ARG A 109 20.86 6.55 5.89
N GLY A 110 21.81 7.45 5.59
CA GLY A 110 22.43 8.35 6.58
C GLY A 110 23.79 7.90 7.07
N ASP A 111 24.18 6.64 6.83
CA ASP A 111 25.49 6.13 7.20
C ASP A 111 26.51 6.43 6.10
N LEU A 112 27.64 7.02 6.49
CA LEU A 112 28.82 7.19 5.64
C LEU A 112 29.82 6.06 5.91
N ARG A 113 30.40 5.50 4.85
CA ARG A 113 31.40 4.44 4.95
C ARG A 113 32.40 4.54 3.80
N THR A 114 33.66 4.32 4.12
CA THR A 114 34.73 4.14 3.14
C THR A 114 34.69 2.72 2.58
N PHE A 115 34.65 2.61 1.26
CA PHE A 115 34.77 1.33 0.55
C PHE A 115 36.13 1.22 -0.13
N PRO A 116 36.70 0.01 -0.29
CA PRO A 116 37.97 -0.20 -0.98
C PRO A 116 37.97 0.30 -2.43
N ASN A 117 36.82 0.21 -3.11
CA ASN A 117 36.60 0.77 -4.44
C ASN A 117 35.12 1.06 -4.74
N ALA A 118 34.89 1.76 -5.84
CA ALA A 118 33.56 2.14 -6.32
C ALA A 118 32.66 0.95 -6.67
N CYS A 119 33.24 -0.16 -7.14
CA CYS A 119 32.48 -1.37 -7.44
C CYS A 119 31.86 -1.94 -6.16
N GLU A 120 32.67 -2.13 -5.11
CA GLU A 120 32.22 -2.68 -3.83
C GLU A 120 31.18 -1.78 -3.15
N ALA A 121 31.33 -0.45 -3.26
CA ALA A 121 30.32 0.49 -2.75
C ALA A 121 28.96 0.30 -3.42
N ARG A 122 28.93 0.18 -4.76
CA ARG A 122 27.68 0.01 -5.53
C ARG A 122 27.08 -1.37 -5.32
N ALA A 123 27.90 -2.42 -5.25
CA ALA A 123 27.47 -3.79 -4.95
C ALA A 123 26.82 -3.90 -3.56
N ALA A 124 27.22 -3.05 -2.61
CA ALA A 124 26.63 -2.95 -1.28
C ALA A 124 25.44 -1.97 -1.18
N ASP A 125 24.92 -1.46 -2.30
CA ASP A 125 23.85 -0.45 -2.37
C ASP A 125 24.20 0.90 -1.71
N TYR A 126 25.47 1.30 -1.71
CA TYR A 126 25.88 2.65 -1.29
C TYR A 126 26.01 3.58 -2.49
N ARG A 127 25.62 4.85 -2.30
CA ARG A 127 25.83 5.91 -3.29
C ARG A 127 27.12 6.66 -2.96
N ILE A 128 28.06 6.72 -3.89
CA ILE A 128 29.32 7.47 -3.75
C ILE A 128 28.99 8.96 -3.62
N VAL A 129 29.62 9.61 -2.64
CA VAL A 129 29.49 11.04 -2.32
C VAL A 129 30.76 11.78 -2.69
N GLU A 130 31.92 11.18 -2.42
CA GLU A 130 33.23 11.78 -2.63
C GLU A 130 34.26 10.71 -3.00
N ASP A 131 35.27 11.10 -3.77
CA ASP A 131 36.44 10.28 -4.08
C ASP A 131 37.41 10.28 -2.88
N GLY A 132 37.95 9.12 -2.50
CA GLY A 132 38.75 8.98 -1.28
C GLY A 132 37.93 8.54 -0.06
N PRO A 133 38.56 8.35 1.11
CA PRO A 133 37.87 7.91 2.32
C PRO A 133 36.94 8.99 2.90
N CYS A 134 35.88 8.53 3.59
CA CYS A 134 35.24 9.32 4.65
C CYS A 134 36.22 9.40 5.85
#